data_AF-A0A2E5JBM3-F1
#
_entry.id   AF-A0A2E5JBM3-F1
#
_cell.length_a   1.000
_cell.length_b   1.000
_cell.length_c   1.000
_cell.angle_alpha   90.00
_cell.angle_beta   90.00
_cell.angle_gamma   90.00
#
_symmetry.space_group_name_H-M   'P 1'
#
loop_
_entity.id
_entity.type
_entity.pdbx_description
1 polymer ?
#
loop_
_entity_poly.entity_id
_entity_poly.type
_entity_poly.pdbx_seq_one_letter_code
_entity_poly.pdbx_strand_id
1 'polypeptide(L)'
;MKKYIPHVLLLFLYASASHSQSMHDLLRFTRPELKGTARYISLGGAFNALGGDLSAIKDNPAAAAVFMNSELGVTLNAVNNKIDASYFGNQNSIDSRSSKVEQFGFVLVLNDIEGNDFSKIALAFNYQNDRIYDNKYNAIGINPNRGLDDYFLAYANYVRFQEIKTYDDESISDSYRYLGEQRGFPSQQAFLGYQSYVINPEETTDENTLYVSNSNPQGNSVNHNLFVSQSGRKSKYSFTMGTQYKDKLYLGLNLNSHQLVTRRIHNLLEDNYGAGSDFSYAEFENDLYTYGSGFSFQLGSIYKPTDKIRMGLSYQSPTWYSLTDELSQFIITSENNETDTIKPGVINIYEYKFSTPAEISAGLAYVFGKNGLISAQYDLSNYQNTSFNINQGDVNFINQNNEIASNLKSAGTFKLGGEYRISRFSVRAGYFNQKSIHKAFQDSYKGNSLGIGYDFGGSSLNLALSRIEYQRSEPLFDSGLTDLIGIKNNQVQFLISYSMKL
;
A
#
# COMPACT_ATOMS: atom_id res chain seq x y z
N MET A 1 46.89 -14.78 45.43
CA MET A 1 46.71 -15.79 44.36
C MET A 1 45.25 -15.82 43.95
N LYS A 2 45.02 -15.78 42.64
CA LYS A 2 43.82 -16.13 41.85
C LYS A 2 42.55 -15.28 42.04
N LYS A 3 42.41 -14.36 41.08
CA LYS A 3 41.21 -13.64 40.66
C LYS A 3 40.10 -14.63 40.30
N TYR A 4 38.88 -14.40 40.78
CA TYR A 4 37.68 -15.06 40.26
C TYR A 4 37.22 -14.31 39.00
N ILE A 5 37.27 -15.00 37.87
CA ILE A 5 36.69 -14.60 36.60
C ILE A 5 35.18 -14.88 36.70
N PRO A 6 34.28 -13.89 36.59
CA PRO A 6 32.87 -14.20 36.44
C PRO A 6 32.68 -14.80 35.05
N HIS A 7 32.05 -15.98 35.04
CA HIS A 7 31.71 -16.69 33.81
C HIS A 7 30.82 -15.79 32.96
N VAL A 8 31.26 -15.59 31.73
CA VAL A 8 30.52 -14.97 30.64
C VAL A 8 29.23 -15.77 30.47
N LEU A 9 28.13 -15.19 30.94
CA LEU A 9 26.79 -15.63 30.58
C LEU A 9 26.57 -15.13 29.15
N LEU A 10 27.04 -15.91 28.18
CA LEU A 10 26.76 -15.72 26.76
C LEU A 10 25.31 -16.14 26.55
N LEU A 11 24.40 -15.24 26.94
CA LEU A 11 23.02 -15.23 26.44
C LEU A 11 23.15 -15.08 24.93
N PHE A 12 23.10 -16.20 24.21
CA PHE A 12 22.65 -16.21 22.83
C PHE A 12 21.19 -15.74 22.85
N LEU A 13 21.01 -14.42 22.89
CA LEU A 13 19.81 -13.76 22.38
C LEU A 13 19.81 -14.07 20.89
N TYR A 14 19.21 -15.20 20.52
CA TYR A 14 18.72 -15.40 19.17
C TYR A 14 17.71 -14.28 18.94
N ALA A 15 18.14 -13.24 18.24
CA ALA A 15 17.22 -12.31 17.61
C ALA A 15 16.45 -13.16 16.60
N SER A 16 15.21 -13.53 16.93
CA SER A 16 14.27 -14.12 15.99
C SER A 16 14.05 -13.08 14.89
N ALA A 17 14.86 -13.15 13.84
CA ALA A 17 14.74 -12.25 12.71
C ALA A 17 13.42 -12.58 12.00
N SER A 18 12.44 -11.68 12.11
CA SER A 18 11.19 -11.77 11.35
C SER A 18 11.48 -11.37 9.91
N HIS A 19 11.88 -12.34 9.08
CA HIS A 19 12.16 -12.16 7.65
C HIS A 19 10.92 -12.11 6.75
N SER A 20 9.72 -12.01 7.33
CA SER A 20 8.46 -12.01 6.58
C SER A 20 8.17 -10.66 5.91
N GLN A 21 8.53 -9.54 6.55
CA GLN A 21 8.21 -8.20 6.03
C GLN A 21 9.31 -7.65 5.11
N SER A 22 8.88 -7.04 4.01
CA SER A 22 9.77 -6.42 3.02
C SER A 22 9.43 -4.96 2.68
N MET A 23 10.38 -4.29 2.02
CA MET A 23 10.15 -2.98 1.40
C MET A 23 8.91 -3.00 0.47
N HIS A 24 8.68 -4.09 -0.25
CA HIS A 24 7.57 -4.18 -1.20
C HIS A 24 6.22 -4.14 -0.49
N ASP A 25 6.09 -4.77 0.67
CA ASP A 25 4.90 -4.68 1.53
C ASP A 25 4.60 -3.25 1.94
N LEU A 26 5.63 -2.55 2.40
CA LEU A 26 5.52 -1.17 2.88
C LEU A 26 5.13 -0.20 1.75
N LEU A 27 5.68 -0.40 0.54
CA LEU A 27 5.29 0.35 -0.65
C LEU A 27 3.82 0.14 -1.03
N ARG A 28 3.23 -1.05 -0.77
CA ARG A 28 1.78 -1.26 -0.98
C ARG A 28 0.93 -0.33 -0.10
N PHE A 29 1.40 0.07 1.07
CA PHE A 29 0.65 0.94 1.99
C PHE A 29 0.99 2.44 1.85
N THR A 30 2.09 2.75 1.15
CA THR A 30 2.64 4.11 1.04
C THR A 30 2.33 4.80 -0.29
N ARG A 31 2.07 4.05 -1.36
CA ARG A 31 1.71 4.62 -2.67
C ARG A 31 0.42 5.46 -2.59
N PRO A 32 0.40 6.69 -3.12
CA PRO A 32 -0.77 7.54 -3.11
C PRO A 32 -1.83 7.07 -4.12
N GLU A 33 -3.10 7.38 -3.84
CA GLU A 33 -4.20 7.22 -4.79
C GLU A 33 -5.06 8.49 -4.82
N LEU A 34 -5.59 8.81 -6.01
CA LEU A 34 -6.54 9.89 -6.19
C LEU A 34 -7.93 9.41 -5.76
N LYS A 35 -8.36 9.84 -4.58
CA LYS A 35 -9.62 9.48 -3.89
C LYS A 35 -10.28 10.72 -3.30
N GLY A 36 -11.61 10.80 -3.33
CA GLY A 36 -12.38 11.93 -2.84
C GLY A 36 -13.75 12.09 -3.51
N THR A 37 -14.36 13.28 -3.39
CA THR A 37 -15.62 13.63 -4.02
C THR A 37 -15.50 13.68 -5.54
N ALA A 38 -16.62 13.52 -6.25
CA ALA A 38 -16.68 13.66 -7.69
C ALA A 38 -16.15 15.04 -8.15
N ARG A 39 -16.48 16.12 -7.42
CA ARG A 39 -15.95 17.46 -7.73
C ARG A 39 -14.42 17.50 -7.56
N TYR A 40 -13.88 16.95 -6.48
CA TYR A 40 -12.44 16.83 -6.26
C TYR A 40 -11.73 16.04 -7.36
N ILE A 41 -12.22 14.84 -7.65
CA ILE A 41 -11.64 13.93 -8.66
C ILE A 41 -11.67 14.57 -10.06
N SER A 42 -12.77 15.21 -10.43
CA SER A 42 -12.93 15.83 -11.76
C SER A 42 -11.96 16.98 -12.06
N LEU A 43 -11.28 17.51 -11.04
CA LEU A 43 -10.22 18.53 -11.17
C LEU A 43 -8.82 17.93 -10.95
N GLY A 44 -8.69 16.61 -11.04
CA GLY A 44 -7.42 15.89 -10.85
C GLY A 44 -6.87 15.98 -9.42
N GLY A 45 -7.71 16.37 -8.46
CA GLY A 45 -7.30 16.61 -7.07
C GLY A 45 -6.52 17.91 -6.84
N ALA A 46 -6.51 18.86 -7.79
CA ALA A 46 -5.82 20.15 -7.63
C ALA A 46 -6.63 21.10 -6.71
N PHE A 47 -6.69 20.82 -5.41
CA PHE A 47 -7.57 21.51 -4.46
C PHE A 47 -6.86 22.23 -3.30
N ASN A 48 -5.54 22.11 -3.19
CA ASN A 48 -4.77 22.67 -2.09
C ASN A 48 -5.01 24.18 -1.85
N ALA A 49 -5.24 24.96 -2.92
CA ALA A 49 -5.52 26.40 -2.82
C ALA A 49 -7.02 26.78 -2.92
N LEU A 50 -7.90 25.83 -3.25
CA LEU A 50 -9.31 26.11 -3.55
C LEU A 50 -10.20 26.04 -2.31
N GLY A 51 -10.14 24.94 -1.57
CA GLY A 51 -11.05 24.63 -0.46
C GLY A 51 -12.53 24.51 -0.84
N GLY A 52 -13.42 24.48 0.17
CA GLY A 52 -14.87 24.39 -0.04
C GLY A 52 -15.34 23.09 -0.70
N ASP A 53 -14.65 21.99 -0.39
CA ASP A 53 -14.98 20.61 -0.74
C ASP A 53 -14.45 19.70 0.39
N LEU A 54 -15.18 18.65 0.76
CA LEU A 54 -14.79 17.77 1.88
C LEU A 54 -13.44 17.10 1.62
N SER A 55 -13.13 16.73 0.37
CA SER A 55 -11.83 16.13 0.03
C SER A 55 -10.70 17.15 0.01
N ALA A 56 -10.99 18.43 -0.18
CA ALA A 56 -9.94 19.46 -0.13
C ALA A 56 -9.29 19.56 1.25
N ILE A 57 -10.02 19.20 2.31
CA ILE A 57 -9.52 19.17 3.70
C ILE A 57 -8.37 18.16 3.87
N LYS A 58 -8.39 17.06 3.11
CA LYS A 58 -7.30 16.07 3.09
C LYS A 58 -5.98 16.69 2.62
N ASP A 59 -6.04 17.48 1.55
CA ASP A 59 -4.87 18.08 0.90
C ASP A 59 -4.40 19.35 1.64
N ASN A 60 -5.34 20.13 2.18
CA ASN A 60 -5.04 21.32 2.96
C ASN A 60 -6.14 21.56 4.02
N PRO A 61 -5.86 21.40 5.33
CA PRO A 61 -6.88 21.56 6.36
C PRO A 61 -7.46 22.98 6.46
N ALA A 62 -6.77 24.01 5.97
CA ALA A 62 -7.33 25.37 5.89
C ALA A 62 -8.55 25.46 4.95
N ALA A 63 -8.73 24.46 4.07
CA ALA A 63 -9.90 24.33 3.21
C ALA A 63 -11.23 24.28 3.99
N ALA A 64 -11.22 23.81 5.24
CA ALA A 64 -12.41 23.77 6.09
C ALA A 64 -12.97 25.18 6.34
N ALA A 65 -12.10 26.16 6.58
CA ALA A 65 -12.51 27.55 6.80
C ALA A 65 -12.99 28.27 5.52
N VAL A 66 -12.77 27.68 4.34
CA VAL A 66 -13.26 28.22 3.06
C VAL A 66 -14.76 27.95 2.87
N PHE A 67 -15.33 26.96 3.57
CA PHE A 67 -16.77 26.71 3.51
C PHE A 67 -17.56 27.96 3.92
N MET A 68 -18.64 28.23 3.18
CA MET A 68 -19.51 29.37 3.42
C MET A 68 -20.68 29.01 4.32
N ASN A 69 -21.14 27.76 4.26
CA ASN A 69 -22.22 27.23 5.08
C ASN A 69 -21.74 25.92 5.70
N SER A 70 -22.44 25.50 6.75
CA SER A 70 -22.33 24.13 7.24
C SER A 70 -22.83 23.17 6.16
N GLU A 71 -22.12 22.07 5.94
CA GLU A 71 -22.43 21.13 4.86
C GLU A 71 -22.23 19.69 5.33
N LEU A 72 -23.06 18.79 4.84
CA LEU A 72 -22.79 17.35 4.85
C LEU A 72 -22.57 16.85 3.43
N GLY A 73 -21.83 15.75 3.29
CA GLY A 73 -21.64 15.13 1.99
C GLY A 73 -21.34 13.65 2.08
N VAL A 74 -21.76 12.93 1.04
CA VAL A 74 -21.50 11.51 0.83
C VAL A 74 -21.06 11.28 -0.60
N THR A 75 -20.13 10.35 -0.80
CA THR A 75 -19.64 9.95 -2.13
C THR A 75 -19.66 8.44 -2.27
N LEU A 76 -20.20 7.97 -3.38
CA LEU A 76 -20.11 6.58 -3.84
C LEU A 76 -19.10 6.49 -4.97
N ASN A 77 -18.35 5.40 -5.03
CA ASN A 77 -17.36 5.14 -6.07
C ASN A 77 -17.51 3.72 -6.61
N ALA A 78 -17.58 3.61 -7.93
CA ALA A 78 -17.49 2.36 -8.67
C ALA A 78 -16.16 2.33 -9.44
N VAL A 79 -15.36 1.29 -9.20
CA VAL A 79 -14.02 1.14 -9.74
C VAL A 79 -13.96 -0.11 -10.61
N ASN A 80 -13.37 0.01 -11.79
CA ASN A 80 -12.98 -1.09 -12.66
C ASN A 80 -11.47 -1.05 -12.84
N ASN A 81 -10.76 -2.09 -12.41
CA ASN A 81 -9.34 -2.27 -12.66
C ASN A 81 -9.16 -3.26 -13.81
N LYS A 82 -8.23 -2.97 -14.71
CA LYS A 82 -7.69 -3.92 -15.67
C LYS A 82 -6.18 -4.00 -15.45
N ILE A 83 -5.71 -5.12 -14.91
CA ILE A 83 -4.30 -5.31 -14.53
C ILE A 83 -3.62 -6.23 -15.54
N ASP A 84 -2.66 -5.66 -16.26
CA ASP A 84 -1.74 -6.39 -17.12
C ASP A 84 -0.49 -6.77 -16.32
N ALA A 85 -0.24 -8.07 -16.15
CA ALA A 85 0.97 -8.62 -15.55
C ALA A 85 1.89 -9.16 -16.65
N SER A 86 3.13 -8.71 -16.68
CA SER A 86 4.15 -9.11 -17.65
C SER A 86 5.29 -9.85 -16.96
N TYR A 87 5.61 -11.04 -17.45
CA TYR A 87 6.65 -11.92 -16.88
C TYR A 87 7.29 -12.76 -17.98
N PHE A 88 8.62 -12.74 -18.09
CA PHE A 88 9.40 -13.43 -19.15
C PHE A 88 8.82 -13.32 -20.57
N GLY A 89 8.43 -12.10 -20.98
CA GLY A 89 7.92 -11.81 -22.33
C GLY A 89 6.44 -12.13 -22.56
N ASN A 90 5.80 -12.85 -21.65
CA ASN A 90 4.36 -13.07 -21.66
C ASN A 90 3.63 -11.94 -20.94
N GLN A 91 2.42 -11.62 -21.39
CA GLN A 91 1.53 -10.65 -20.77
C GLN A 91 0.14 -11.25 -20.62
N ASN A 92 -0.41 -11.18 -19.42
CA ASN A 92 -1.77 -11.63 -19.12
C ASN A 92 -2.56 -10.54 -18.42
N SER A 93 -3.87 -10.47 -18.66
CA SER A 93 -4.74 -9.38 -18.22
C SER A 93 -5.90 -9.90 -17.40
N ILE A 94 -6.16 -9.28 -16.24
CA ILE A 94 -7.29 -9.59 -15.37
C ILE A 94 -8.07 -8.34 -15.03
N ASP A 95 -9.40 -8.44 -15.14
CA ASP A 95 -10.33 -7.39 -14.74
C ASP A 95 -10.89 -7.65 -13.32
N SER A 96 -11.05 -6.59 -12.54
CA SER A 96 -11.77 -6.60 -11.26
C SER A 96 -12.66 -5.37 -11.11
N ARG A 97 -13.77 -5.54 -10.36
CA ARG A 97 -14.79 -4.50 -10.17
C ARG A 97 -15.22 -4.43 -8.72
N SER A 98 -15.30 -3.22 -8.19
CA SER A 98 -15.90 -2.95 -6.89
C SER A 98 -16.74 -1.69 -6.89
N SER A 99 -17.68 -1.63 -5.94
CA SER A 99 -18.45 -0.43 -5.64
C SER A 99 -18.50 -0.26 -4.13
N LYS A 100 -18.08 0.90 -3.64
CA LYS A 100 -17.97 1.19 -2.20
C LYS A 100 -18.41 2.61 -1.91
N VAL A 101 -18.82 2.85 -0.65
CA VAL A 101 -18.89 4.22 -0.12
C VAL A 101 -17.45 4.74 -0.03
N GLU A 102 -17.18 5.82 -0.75
CA GLU A 102 -15.84 6.41 -0.86
C GLU A 102 -15.56 7.34 0.32
N GLN A 103 -16.54 8.20 0.65
CA GLN A 103 -16.36 9.28 1.59
C GLN A 103 -17.69 9.68 2.23
N PHE A 104 -17.63 10.06 3.51
CA PHE A 104 -18.70 10.75 4.22
C PHE A 104 -18.10 11.78 5.16
N GLY A 105 -18.68 12.97 5.22
CA GLY A 105 -18.20 13.99 6.15
C GLY A 105 -19.17 15.14 6.33
N PHE A 106 -18.84 15.99 7.29
CA PHE A 106 -19.55 17.23 7.54
C PHE A 106 -18.59 18.35 7.96
N VAL A 107 -19.02 19.57 7.72
CA VAL A 107 -18.36 20.80 8.17
C VAL A 107 -19.40 21.64 8.89
N LEU A 108 -19.06 22.10 10.09
CA LEU A 108 -19.79 23.11 10.84
C LEU A 108 -19.04 24.43 10.72
N VAL A 109 -19.72 25.45 10.19
CA VAL A 109 -19.17 26.80 10.04
C VAL A 109 -19.76 27.72 11.09
N LEU A 110 -18.90 28.33 11.91
CA LEU A 110 -19.25 29.30 12.93
C LEU A 110 -18.65 30.66 12.53
N ASN A 111 -19.52 31.60 12.18
CA ASN A 111 -19.10 32.96 11.80
C ASN A 111 -19.11 33.86 13.03
N ASP A 112 -18.11 34.74 13.11
CA ASP A 112 -18.12 35.82 14.09
C ASP A 112 -19.14 36.90 13.68
N ILE A 113 -19.83 37.44 14.67
CA ILE A 113 -20.91 38.44 14.48
C ILE A 113 -20.42 39.84 14.87
N GLU A 114 -19.34 39.93 15.64
CA GLU A 114 -18.84 41.17 16.24
C GLU A 114 -17.80 41.90 15.39
N GLY A 115 -17.35 41.31 14.27
CA GLY A 115 -16.42 41.95 13.33
C GLY A 115 -14.96 41.85 13.77
N ASN A 116 -14.60 40.79 14.50
CA ASN A 116 -13.25 40.50 14.93
C ASN A 116 -12.33 40.14 13.76
N ASP A 117 -11.03 40.31 13.98
CA ASP A 117 -9.97 39.94 13.05
C ASP A 117 -10.05 38.46 12.60
N PHE A 118 -10.53 37.58 13.49
CA PHE A 118 -10.88 36.20 13.19
C PHE A 118 -12.37 36.08 12.89
N SER A 119 -12.73 36.07 11.60
CA SER A 119 -14.13 36.16 11.17
C SER A 119 -14.86 34.82 11.14
N LYS A 120 -14.13 33.69 11.22
CA LYS A 120 -14.72 32.35 11.11
C LYS A 120 -13.91 31.26 11.79
N ILE A 121 -14.61 30.30 12.38
CA ILE A 121 -14.09 29.00 12.79
C ILE A 121 -14.87 27.91 12.06
N ALA A 122 -14.17 26.89 11.57
CA ALA A 122 -14.77 25.72 10.96
C ALA A 122 -14.31 24.45 11.69
N LEU A 123 -15.27 23.60 12.05
CA LEU A 123 -15.01 22.27 12.59
C LEU A 123 -15.48 21.25 11.59
N ALA A 124 -14.66 20.27 11.24
CA ALA A 124 -15.03 19.25 10.28
C ALA A 124 -14.65 17.85 10.73
N PHE A 125 -15.49 16.91 10.35
CA PHE A 125 -15.20 15.48 10.40
C PHE A 125 -15.29 14.91 9.00
N ASN A 126 -14.32 14.08 8.63
CA ASN A 126 -14.28 13.44 7.33
C ASN A 126 -13.79 11.99 7.45
N TYR A 127 -14.62 11.05 7.03
CA TYR A 127 -14.25 9.68 6.74
C TYR A 127 -14.01 9.53 5.25
N GLN A 128 -12.87 8.96 4.86
CA GLN A 128 -12.57 8.66 3.46
C GLN A 128 -11.78 7.36 3.34
N ASN A 129 -11.92 6.69 2.20
CA ASN A 129 -10.95 5.66 1.82
C ASN A 129 -9.74 6.34 1.19
N ASP A 130 -8.55 6.11 1.76
CA ASP A 130 -7.30 6.50 1.11
C ASP A 130 -6.89 5.46 0.06
N ARG A 131 -7.33 4.20 0.23
CA ARG A 131 -7.09 3.12 -0.73
C ARG A 131 -8.18 2.05 -0.65
N ILE A 132 -8.60 1.53 -1.79
CA ILE A 132 -9.46 0.36 -1.88
C ILE A 132 -8.64 -0.76 -2.53
N TYR A 133 -8.44 -1.86 -1.81
CA TYR A 133 -7.79 -3.04 -2.37
C TYR A 133 -8.86 -3.95 -2.96
N ASP A 134 -8.76 -4.15 -4.27
CA ASP A 134 -9.56 -5.07 -5.07
C ASP A 134 -8.81 -5.34 -6.38
N ASN A 135 -7.62 -5.91 -6.24
CA ASN A 135 -6.69 -6.13 -7.35
C ASN A 135 -6.46 -7.62 -7.51
N LYS A 136 -6.52 -8.09 -8.76
CA LYS A 136 -6.16 -9.45 -9.13
C LYS A 136 -5.24 -9.39 -10.33
N TYR A 137 -4.18 -10.18 -10.33
CA TYR A 137 -3.31 -10.32 -11.48
C TYR A 137 -2.72 -11.72 -11.53
N ASN A 138 -2.26 -12.11 -12.71
CA ASN A 138 -1.73 -13.43 -12.93
C ASN A 138 -0.53 -13.36 -13.86
N ALA A 139 0.66 -13.63 -13.33
CA ALA A 139 1.92 -13.60 -14.05
C ALA A 139 2.27 -15.02 -14.50
N ILE A 140 2.30 -15.25 -15.81
CA ILE A 140 2.65 -16.54 -16.41
C ILE A 140 3.90 -16.36 -17.25
N GLY A 141 4.85 -17.28 -17.15
CA GLY A 141 6.09 -17.22 -17.93
C GLY A 141 6.92 -18.48 -17.76
N ILE A 142 7.87 -18.66 -18.66
CA ILE A 142 8.88 -19.71 -18.55
C ILE A 142 10.12 -19.06 -17.95
N ASN A 143 10.47 -19.44 -16.72
CA ASN A 143 11.71 -18.99 -16.10
C ASN A 143 12.84 -19.91 -16.58
N PRO A 144 13.89 -19.38 -17.23
CA PRO A 144 14.92 -20.23 -17.82
C PRO A 144 15.85 -20.88 -16.80
N ASN A 145 15.97 -20.33 -15.58
CA ASN A 145 17.06 -20.69 -14.68
C ASN A 145 16.67 -20.79 -13.19
N ARG A 146 15.43 -20.44 -12.81
CA ARG A 146 15.02 -20.43 -11.39
C ARG A 146 13.63 -20.99 -11.18
N GLY A 147 13.47 -21.72 -10.09
CA GLY A 147 12.19 -22.30 -9.65
C GLY A 147 11.90 -22.06 -8.16
N LEU A 148 10.92 -22.79 -7.65
CA LEU A 148 10.47 -22.72 -6.27
C LEU A 148 11.53 -23.26 -5.29
N ASP A 149 12.42 -24.15 -5.75
CA ASP A 149 13.62 -24.56 -5.05
C ASP A 149 14.52 -23.38 -4.66
N ASP A 150 14.78 -22.43 -5.57
CA ASP A 150 15.59 -21.24 -5.25
C ASP A 150 15.01 -20.43 -4.09
N TYR A 151 13.67 -20.35 -4.01
CA TYR A 151 12.99 -19.71 -2.87
C TYR A 151 13.31 -20.44 -1.56
N PHE A 152 13.09 -21.76 -1.50
CA PHE A 152 13.31 -22.51 -0.27
C PHE A 152 14.79 -22.61 0.11
N LEU A 153 15.70 -22.80 -0.86
CA LEU A 153 17.14 -22.83 -0.64
C LEU A 153 17.68 -21.52 -0.06
N ALA A 154 17.10 -20.37 -0.44
CA ALA A 154 17.48 -19.07 0.10
C ALA A 154 17.19 -18.94 1.61
N TYR A 155 16.28 -19.75 2.15
CA TYR A 155 15.98 -19.81 3.58
C TYR A 155 16.58 -21.03 4.29
N ALA A 156 16.80 -22.14 3.59
CA ALA A 156 17.25 -23.40 4.18
C ALA A 156 18.73 -23.42 4.53
N ASN A 157 19.57 -22.76 3.74
CA ASN A 157 21.01 -22.70 4.04
C ASN A 157 21.24 -22.12 5.45
N TYR A 158 22.10 -22.78 6.22
CA TYR A 158 22.40 -22.51 7.63
C TYR A 158 21.34 -22.95 8.65
N VAL A 159 20.21 -23.54 8.22
CA VAL A 159 19.26 -24.23 9.11
C VAL A 159 19.73 -25.67 9.32
N ARG A 160 19.84 -26.13 10.57
CA ARG A 160 20.31 -27.49 10.84
C ARG A 160 19.26 -28.52 10.45
N PHE A 161 19.66 -29.60 9.80
CA PHE A 161 18.74 -30.64 9.34
C PHE A 161 17.93 -31.27 10.47
N GLN A 162 18.55 -31.48 11.63
CA GLN A 162 17.86 -31.97 12.83
C GLN A 162 16.65 -31.12 13.26
N GLU A 163 16.58 -29.85 12.85
CA GLU A 163 15.50 -28.92 13.24
C GLU A 163 14.29 -29.04 12.31
N ILE A 164 14.47 -29.48 11.06
CA ILE A 164 13.40 -29.48 10.04
C ILE A 164 12.93 -30.89 9.64
N LYS A 165 13.63 -31.94 10.08
CA LYS A 165 13.13 -33.32 9.97
C LYS A 165 12.04 -33.58 11.01
N THR A 166 11.04 -34.37 10.65
CA THR A 166 9.95 -34.82 11.54
C THR A 166 10.30 -36.18 12.13
N TYR A 167 9.86 -36.43 13.37
CA TYR A 167 9.98 -37.73 14.04
C TYR A 167 8.61 -38.44 14.07
N ASP A 168 8.60 -39.76 14.27
CA ASP A 168 7.39 -40.60 14.17
C ASP A 168 6.24 -40.17 15.10
N ASP A 169 6.53 -39.42 16.17
CA ASP A 169 5.59 -38.94 17.18
C ASP A 169 5.25 -37.44 17.06
N GLU A 170 5.70 -36.75 16.01
CA GLU A 170 5.45 -35.32 15.79
C GLU A 170 4.47 -35.05 14.64
N SER A 171 3.55 -34.11 14.85
CA SER A 171 2.67 -33.62 13.78
C SER A 171 3.34 -32.48 13.00
N ILE A 172 3.07 -32.39 11.69
CA ILE A 172 3.51 -31.28 10.83
C ILE A 172 3.16 -29.92 11.47
N SER A 173 1.96 -29.81 12.04
CA SER A 173 1.48 -28.60 12.71
C SER A 173 2.32 -28.21 13.93
N ASP A 174 2.72 -29.18 14.75
CA ASP A 174 3.48 -28.93 15.98
C ASP A 174 4.93 -28.56 15.67
N SER A 175 5.61 -29.30 14.78
CA SER A 175 6.98 -29.00 14.36
C SER A 175 7.05 -27.63 13.67
N TYR A 176 6.10 -27.32 12.78
CA TYR A 176 6.05 -26.02 12.10
C TYR A 176 5.80 -24.85 13.05
N ARG A 177 4.93 -25.02 14.06
CA ARG A 177 4.69 -24.01 15.09
C ARG A 177 5.93 -23.78 15.95
N TYR A 178 6.57 -24.87 16.40
CA TYR A 178 7.81 -24.79 17.17
C TYR A 178 8.90 -24.03 16.40
N LEU A 179 9.07 -24.32 15.11
CA LEU A 179 10.03 -23.62 14.25
C LEU A 179 9.74 -22.13 14.17
N GLY A 180 8.48 -21.73 13.99
CA GLY A 180 8.09 -20.32 13.96
C GLY A 180 8.40 -19.59 15.26
N GLU A 181 8.07 -20.20 16.40
CA GLU A 181 8.22 -19.59 17.72
C GLU A 181 9.68 -19.54 18.19
N GLN A 182 10.47 -20.59 17.90
CA GLN A 182 11.79 -20.78 18.49
C GLN A 182 12.94 -20.54 17.52
N ARG A 183 12.71 -20.67 16.20
CA ARG A 183 13.75 -20.60 15.15
C ARG A 183 13.48 -19.55 14.08
N GLY A 184 12.25 -19.05 13.99
CA GLY A 184 11.84 -17.98 13.10
C GLY A 184 11.46 -18.44 11.69
N PHE A 185 11.10 -17.45 10.87
CA PHE A 185 10.54 -17.63 9.53
C PHE A 185 11.43 -18.44 8.57
N PRO A 186 12.77 -18.25 8.51
CA PRO A 186 13.61 -19.04 7.61
C PRO A 186 13.51 -20.55 7.85
N SER A 187 13.46 -20.97 9.11
CA SER A 187 13.36 -22.40 9.45
C SER A 187 12.01 -23.00 9.07
N GLN A 188 10.94 -22.21 9.16
CA GLN A 188 9.62 -22.60 8.66
C GLN A 188 9.62 -22.78 7.13
N GLN A 189 10.28 -21.89 6.38
CA GLN A 189 10.39 -22.05 4.92
C GLN A 189 11.24 -23.27 4.56
N ALA A 190 12.38 -23.46 5.24
CA ALA A 190 13.22 -24.64 5.08
C ALA A 190 12.45 -25.94 5.32
N PHE A 191 11.63 -25.97 6.38
CA PHE A 191 10.75 -27.10 6.69
C PHE A 191 9.71 -27.36 5.61
N LEU A 192 9.02 -26.34 5.09
CA LEU A 192 8.06 -26.51 4.00
C LEU A 192 8.74 -27.06 2.75
N GLY A 193 9.90 -26.52 2.37
CA GLY A 193 10.66 -26.98 1.22
C GLY A 193 11.15 -28.43 1.35
N TYR A 194 11.64 -28.81 2.53
CA TYR A 194 12.11 -30.17 2.80
C TYR A 194 10.96 -31.18 2.86
N GLN A 195 9.90 -30.90 3.63
CA GLN A 195 8.78 -31.82 3.81
C GLN A 195 7.96 -32.03 2.53
N SER A 196 8.04 -31.09 1.59
CA SER A 196 7.42 -31.22 0.26
C SER A 196 8.35 -31.80 -0.81
N TYR A 197 9.57 -32.20 -0.43
CA TYR A 197 10.61 -32.72 -1.34
C TYR A 197 11.09 -31.73 -2.40
N VAL A 198 10.84 -30.42 -2.26
CA VAL A 198 11.35 -29.41 -3.19
C VAL A 198 12.87 -29.24 -3.05
N ILE A 199 13.38 -29.38 -1.82
CA ILE A 199 14.80 -29.34 -1.47
C ILE A 199 15.18 -30.55 -0.61
N ASN A 200 16.43 -30.97 -0.69
CA ASN A 200 16.99 -32.04 0.12
C ASN A 200 18.26 -31.58 0.86
N PRO A 201 18.55 -32.12 2.06
CA PRO A 201 19.86 -31.92 2.67
C PRO A 201 20.97 -32.56 1.82
N GLU A 202 22.16 -31.96 1.80
CA GLU A 202 23.31 -32.60 1.14
C GLU A 202 23.69 -33.92 1.83
N GLU A 203 23.59 -33.95 3.16
CA GLU A 203 23.86 -35.13 3.98
C GLU A 203 22.69 -35.36 4.95
N THR A 204 22.23 -36.60 5.09
CA THR A 204 21.15 -36.97 6.03
C THR A 204 21.67 -37.13 7.47
N THR A 205 22.50 -36.19 7.91
CA THR A 205 23.08 -36.13 9.27
C THR A 205 22.55 -34.92 10.02
N ASP A 206 22.46 -35.00 11.34
CA ASP A 206 21.82 -33.99 12.18
C ASP A 206 22.53 -32.64 12.12
N GLU A 207 23.84 -32.67 11.85
CA GLU A 207 24.72 -31.52 11.73
C GLU A 207 24.67 -30.84 10.36
N ASN A 208 24.01 -31.43 9.36
CA ASN A 208 23.92 -30.85 8.02
C ASN A 208 23.28 -29.46 8.06
N THR A 209 23.85 -28.51 7.32
CA THR A 209 23.32 -27.15 7.18
C THR A 209 23.27 -26.67 5.72
N LEU A 210 23.59 -27.58 4.78
CA LEU A 210 23.62 -27.32 3.34
C LEU A 210 22.50 -28.10 2.66
N TYR A 211 21.85 -27.46 1.70
CA TYR A 211 20.71 -28.03 0.98
C TYR A 211 20.89 -27.84 -0.52
N VAL A 212 20.33 -28.78 -1.26
CA VAL A 212 20.35 -28.80 -2.72
C VAL A 212 18.93 -28.88 -3.26
N SER A 213 18.76 -28.40 -4.49
CA SER A 213 17.50 -28.55 -5.21
C SER A 213 17.23 -30.04 -5.44
N ASN A 214 16.00 -30.46 -5.11
CA ASN A 214 15.48 -31.76 -5.52
C ASN A 214 14.48 -31.64 -6.68
N SER A 215 13.77 -30.51 -6.77
CA SER A 215 12.80 -30.27 -7.84
C SER A 215 13.42 -29.94 -9.20
N ASN A 216 14.59 -29.29 -9.22
CA ASN A 216 15.26 -28.90 -10.46
C ASN A 216 16.79 -28.91 -10.35
N PRO A 217 17.42 -30.04 -9.98
CA PRO A 217 18.88 -30.12 -9.79
C PRO A 217 19.69 -29.83 -11.07
N GLN A 218 19.05 -29.91 -12.23
CA GLN A 218 19.65 -29.64 -13.54
C GLN A 218 19.56 -28.16 -13.96
N GLY A 219 18.81 -27.32 -13.22
CA GLY A 219 18.61 -25.91 -13.55
C GLY A 219 17.90 -25.70 -14.89
N ASN A 220 16.95 -26.58 -15.22
CA ASN A 220 16.17 -26.46 -16.45
C ASN A 220 15.14 -25.33 -16.37
N SER A 221 14.58 -24.96 -17.52
CA SER A 221 13.49 -24.01 -17.55
C SER A 221 12.21 -24.58 -16.92
N VAL A 222 11.58 -23.82 -16.04
CA VAL A 222 10.32 -24.18 -15.38
C VAL A 222 9.21 -23.20 -15.77
N ASN A 223 7.97 -23.69 -15.79
CA ASN A 223 6.82 -22.84 -16.02
C ASN A 223 6.34 -22.26 -14.69
N HIS A 224 6.19 -20.95 -14.60
CA HIS A 224 5.53 -20.30 -13.47
C HIS A 224 4.15 -19.80 -13.87
N ASN A 225 3.20 -20.01 -12.97
CA ASN A 225 1.89 -19.40 -13.01
C ASN A 225 1.55 -18.85 -11.63
N LEU A 226 1.89 -17.58 -11.42
CA LEU A 226 1.61 -16.88 -10.17
C LEU A 226 0.28 -16.14 -10.26
N PHE A 227 -0.67 -16.52 -9.42
CA PHE A 227 -1.91 -15.80 -9.19
C PHE A 227 -1.86 -15.00 -7.89
N VAL A 228 -2.21 -13.71 -7.95
CA VAL A 228 -2.27 -12.84 -6.77
C VAL A 228 -3.62 -12.15 -6.69
N SER A 229 -4.27 -12.25 -5.53
CA SER A 229 -5.52 -11.57 -5.21
C SER A 229 -5.37 -10.75 -3.95
N GLN A 230 -5.67 -9.46 -4.01
CA GLN A 230 -5.62 -8.54 -2.88
C GLN A 230 -6.97 -7.86 -2.67
N SER A 231 -7.49 -7.94 -1.45
CA SER A 231 -8.75 -7.32 -1.03
C SER A 231 -8.58 -6.50 0.25
N GLY A 232 -9.51 -5.58 0.51
CA GLY A 232 -9.54 -4.76 1.73
C GLY A 232 -9.67 -3.26 1.49
N ARG A 233 -9.24 -2.46 2.48
CA ARG A 233 -9.22 -0.99 2.42
C ARG A 233 -8.21 -0.38 3.39
N LYS A 234 -7.79 0.84 3.06
CA LYS A 234 -7.14 1.79 3.94
C LYS A 234 -8.08 2.99 4.10
N SER A 235 -8.54 3.26 5.31
CA SER A 235 -9.48 4.34 5.61
C SER A 235 -8.83 5.37 6.53
N LYS A 236 -9.25 6.63 6.38
CA LYS A 236 -8.77 7.77 7.15
C LYS A 236 -9.97 8.51 7.74
N TYR A 237 -9.88 8.79 9.04
CA TYR A 237 -10.81 9.61 9.80
C TYR A 237 -10.08 10.90 10.19
N SER A 238 -10.60 12.04 9.76
CA SER A 238 -9.98 13.35 9.94
C SER A 238 -10.87 14.23 10.82
N PHE A 239 -10.29 14.79 11.88
CA PHE A 239 -10.90 15.84 12.70
C PHE A 239 -10.15 17.14 12.42
N THR A 240 -10.84 18.11 11.85
CA THR A 240 -10.24 19.36 11.38
C THR A 240 -10.79 20.55 12.13
N MET A 241 -9.88 21.47 12.46
CA MET A 241 -10.20 22.81 12.93
C MET A 241 -9.57 23.80 11.96
N GLY A 242 -10.36 24.72 11.44
CA GLY A 242 -9.93 25.78 10.55
C GLY A 242 -10.36 27.16 11.06
N THR A 243 -9.61 28.19 10.72
CA THR A 243 -9.97 29.58 11.01
C THR A 243 -9.63 30.52 9.87
N GLN A 244 -10.32 31.66 9.82
CA GLN A 244 -10.17 32.72 8.82
C GLN A 244 -9.78 34.02 9.52
N TYR A 245 -8.67 34.62 9.07
CA TYR A 245 -8.14 35.89 9.55
C TYR A 245 -8.25 36.97 8.45
N LYS A 246 -8.95 38.06 8.75
CA LYS A 246 -9.17 39.23 7.87
C LYS A 246 -9.59 38.88 6.43
N ASP A 247 -10.36 37.81 6.27
CA ASP A 247 -10.85 37.26 5.00
C ASP A 247 -9.80 36.89 3.95
N LYS A 248 -8.51 37.02 4.30
CA LYS A 248 -7.36 36.83 3.41
C LYS A 248 -6.55 35.60 3.76
N LEU A 249 -6.37 35.31 5.05
CA LEU A 249 -5.56 34.18 5.49
C LEU A 249 -6.45 33.14 6.16
N TYR A 250 -6.32 31.90 5.72
CA TYR A 250 -7.03 30.75 6.25
C TYR A 250 -5.98 29.82 6.81
N LEU A 251 -6.19 29.31 8.01
CA LEU A 251 -5.31 28.38 8.68
C LEU A 251 -6.10 27.14 9.06
N GLY A 252 -5.44 25.98 9.09
CA GLY A 252 -6.09 24.75 9.51
C GLY A 252 -5.12 23.75 10.11
N LEU A 253 -5.68 22.95 11.02
CA LEU A 253 -5.07 21.80 11.66
C LEU A 253 -5.99 20.60 11.45
N ASN A 254 -5.42 19.45 11.12
CA ASN A 254 -6.16 18.20 11.02
C ASN A 254 -5.42 17.09 11.78
N LEU A 255 -6.18 16.34 12.59
CA LEU A 255 -5.72 15.16 13.32
C LEU A 255 -6.37 13.93 12.70
N ASN A 256 -5.58 12.91 12.41
CA ASN A 256 -6.04 11.78 11.63
C ASN A 256 -5.80 10.45 12.33
N SER A 257 -6.85 9.64 12.33
CA SER A 257 -6.74 8.20 12.59
C SER A 257 -6.82 7.45 11.27
N HIS A 258 -5.91 6.51 11.08
CA HIS A 258 -5.86 5.63 9.92
C HIS A 258 -6.19 4.21 10.34
N GLN A 259 -6.88 3.48 9.47
CA GLN A 259 -7.18 2.07 9.65
C GLN A 259 -6.79 1.31 8.38
N LEU A 260 -6.07 0.22 8.54
CA LEU A 260 -5.68 -0.68 7.47
C LEU A 260 -6.27 -2.06 7.73
N VAL A 261 -6.93 -2.63 6.73
CA VAL A 261 -7.35 -4.04 6.72
C VAL A 261 -7.20 -4.55 5.30
N THR A 262 -6.35 -5.55 5.08
CA THR A 262 -6.16 -6.18 3.77
C THR A 262 -5.89 -7.67 3.90
N ARG A 263 -6.32 -8.44 2.90
CA ARG A 263 -5.95 -9.84 2.72
C ARG A 263 -5.32 -9.99 1.34
N ARG A 264 -4.17 -10.66 1.27
CA ARG A 264 -3.44 -10.95 0.04
C ARG A 264 -3.20 -12.46 -0.04
N ILE A 265 -3.75 -13.09 -1.07
CA ILE A 265 -3.45 -14.47 -1.45
C ILE A 265 -2.42 -14.43 -2.56
N HIS A 266 -1.36 -15.21 -2.40
CA HIS A 266 -0.25 -15.36 -3.33
C HIS A 266 -0.03 -16.83 -3.60
N ASN A 267 -0.42 -17.28 -4.78
CA ASN A 267 -0.39 -18.69 -5.14
C ASN A 267 0.46 -18.91 -6.39
N LEU A 268 1.64 -19.50 -6.21
CA LEU A 268 2.52 -19.87 -7.31
C LEU A 268 2.28 -21.35 -7.66
N LEU A 269 1.93 -21.61 -8.92
CA LEU A 269 1.99 -22.94 -9.50
C LEU A 269 3.27 -23.05 -10.34
N GLU A 270 3.94 -24.18 -10.23
CA GLU A 270 5.15 -24.50 -10.97
C GLU A 270 5.08 -25.91 -11.55
N ASP A 271 5.44 -26.05 -12.83
CA ASP A 271 5.49 -27.32 -13.53
C ASP A 271 6.63 -27.34 -14.57
N ASN A 272 6.68 -28.43 -15.36
CA ASN A 272 7.73 -28.66 -16.34
C ASN A 272 9.12 -28.80 -15.70
N TYR A 273 9.16 -29.45 -14.55
CA TYR A 273 10.40 -29.92 -13.96
C TYR A 273 11.10 -30.91 -14.90
N GLY A 274 12.44 -30.84 -14.94
CA GLY A 274 13.23 -31.75 -15.77
C GLY A 274 13.19 -33.20 -15.26
N ALA A 275 13.77 -34.12 -16.03
CA ALA A 275 13.82 -35.55 -15.69
C ALA A 275 14.59 -35.90 -14.39
N GLY A 276 15.20 -34.90 -13.73
CA GLY A 276 15.86 -35.05 -12.43
C GLY A 276 14.98 -34.72 -11.22
N SER A 277 13.70 -34.40 -11.41
CA SER A 277 12.74 -34.15 -10.33
C SER A 277 11.95 -35.41 -9.99
N ASP A 278 11.67 -35.61 -8.70
CA ASP A 278 10.79 -36.68 -8.22
C ASP A 278 9.30 -36.34 -8.36
N PHE A 279 8.98 -35.09 -8.70
CA PHE A 279 7.61 -34.63 -8.94
C PHE A 279 7.51 -33.71 -10.16
N SER A 280 6.32 -33.64 -10.74
CA SER A 280 6.05 -32.91 -11.99
C SER A 280 5.29 -31.60 -11.79
N TYR A 281 4.80 -31.34 -10.57
CA TYR A 281 4.02 -30.16 -10.22
C TYR A 281 4.23 -29.74 -8.76
N ALA A 282 4.27 -28.42 -8.52
CA ALA A 282 4.15 -27.82 -7.19
C ALA A 282 3.17 -26.65 -7.15
N GLU A 283 2.51 -26.48 -6.01
CA GLU A 283 1.67 -25.32 -5.68
C GLU A 283 2.09 -24.77 -4.32
N PHE A 284 2.47 -23.50 -4.26
CA PHE A 284 2.83 -22.81 -3.02
C PHE A 284 1.95 -21.59 -2.79
N GLU A 285 1.10 -21.67 -1.75
CA GLU A 285 0.18 -20.59 -1.40
C GLU A 285 0.59 -19.91 -0.08
N ASN A 286 0.50 -18.58 -0.10
CA ASN A 286 0.63 -17.71 1.06
C ASN A 286 -0.64 -16.87 1.19
N ASP A 287 -1.34 -16.99 2.32
CA ASP A 287 -2.48 -16.16 2.69
C ASP A 287 -2.09 -15.20 3.81
N LEU A 288 -1.94 -13.93 3.47
CA LEU A 288 -1.49 -12.87 4.37
C LEU A 288 -2.65 -11.92 4.67
N TYR A 289 -3.08 -11.89 5.93
CA TYR A 289 -4.05 -10.93 6.44
C TYR A 289 -3.35 -9.87 7.30
N THR A 290 -3.38 -8.61 6.85
CA THR A 290 -2.76 -7.48 7.55
C THR A 290 -3.82 -6.54 8.07
N TYR A 291 -3.77 -6.21 9.35
CA TYR A 291 -4.64 -5.20 9.95
C TYR A 291 -3.90 -4.30 10.93
N GLY A 292 -4.43 -3.11 11.16
CA GLY A 292 -3.86 -2.21 12.16
C GLY A 292 -4.37 -0.79 12.04
N SER A 293 -3.70 0.10 12.77
CA SER A 293 -4.06 1.51 12.85
C SER A 293 -2.84 2.41 12.74
N GLY A 294 -3.08 3.69 12.46
CA GLY A 294 -2.03 4.69 12.43
C GLY A 294 -2.51 6.08 12.77
N PHE A 295 -1.56 6.97 13.01
CA PHE A 295 -1.82 8.37 13.35
C PHE A 295 -1.02 9.30 12.45
N SER A 296 -1.62 10.43 12.07
CA SER A 296 -0.91 11.54 11.42
C SER A 296 -1.59 12.87 11.69
N PHE A 297 -0.89 13.98 11.46
CA PHE A 297 -1.46 15.31 11.50
C PHE A 297 -1.14 16.10 10.22
N GLN A 298 -1.94 17.12 9.92
CA GLN A 298 -1.62 18.11 8.88
C GLN A 298 -1.75 19.53 9.41
N LEU A 299 -0.94 20.41 8.84
CA LEU A 299 -1.04 21.85 8.96
C LEU A 299 -1.26 22.43 7.56
N GLY A 300 -2.02 23.50 7.48
CA GLY A 300 -2.36 24.11 6.20
C GLY A 300 -2.63 25.60 6.29
N SER A 301 -2.30 26.30 5.22
CA SER A 301 -2.69 27.68 5.01
C SER A 301 -3.19 27.91 3.60
N ILE A 302 -4.15 28.83 3.46
CA ILE A 302 -4.58 29.37 2.18
C ILE A 302 -4.55 30.89 2.29
N TYR A 303 -3.84 31.55 1.39
CA TYR A 303 -3.76 33.01 1.32
C TYR A 303 -4.44 33.53 0.05
N LYS A 304 -5.27 34.56 0.22
CA LYS A 304 -6.02 35.25 -0.84
C LYS A 304 -5.51 36.69 -0.95
N PRO A 305 -4.43 36.96 -1.71
CA PRO A 305 -3.94 38.32 -1.90
C PRO A 305 -4.94 39.21 -2.65
N THR A 306 -5.77 38.61 -3.50
CA THR A 306 -6.87 39.26 -4.22
C THR A 306 -8.08 38.32 -4.23
N ASP A 307 -9.24 38.79 -4.67
CA ASP A 307 -10.42 37.94 -4.82
C ASP A 307 -10.27 36.85 -5.90
N LYS A 308 -9.31 37.03 -6.80
CA LYS A 308 -9.07 36.15 -7.94
C LYS A 308 -7.96 35.14 -7.70
N ILE A 309 -6.97 35.45 -6.86
CA ILE A 309 -5.80 34.59 -6.66
C ILE A 309 -5.89 33.92 -5.30
N ARG A 310 -5.64 32.60 -5.27
CA ARG A 310 -5.48 31.82 -4.03
C ARG A 310 -4.18 31.05 -4.08
N MET A 311 -3.45 31.06 -2.98
CA MET A 311 -2.21 30.32 -2.79
C MET A 311 -2.38 29.39 -1.59
N GLY A 312 -2.04 28.12 -1.77
CA GLY A 312 -2.12 27.12 -0.70
C GLY A 312 -0.73 26.57 -0.38
N LEU A 313 -0.50 26.32 0.91
CA LEU A 313 0.66 25.57 1.40
C LEU A 313 0.17 24.63 2.50
N SER A 314 0.56 23.37 2.43
CA SER A 314 0.28 22.41 3.50
C SER A 314 1.45 21.46 3.75
N TYR A 315 1.45 20.93 4.96
CA TYR A 315 2.38 19.91 5.43
C TYR A 315 1.58 18.77 6.05
N GLN A 316 1.83 17.55 5.58
CA GLN A 316 1.37 16.33 6.20
C GLN A 316 2.55 15.61 6.86
N SER A 317 2.37 15.28 8.14
CA SER A 317 3.35 14.47 8.86
C SER A 317 3.48 13.07 8.25
N PRO A 318 4.56 12.33 8.56
CA PRO A 318 4.54 10.88 8.47
C PRO A 318 3.28 10.31 9.10
N THR A 319 2.79 9.20 8.56
CA THR A 319 1.80 8.38 9.26
C THR A 319 2.54 7.26 9.95
N TRP A 320 2.40 7.19 11.28
CA TRP A 320 2.99 6.13 12.08
C TRP A 320 1.96 5.01 12.25
N TYR A 321 2.28 3.83 11.72
CA TYR A 321 1.42 2.65 11.79
C TYR A 321 1.90 1.66 12.84
N SER A 322 0.95 0.96 13.45
CA SER A 322 1.14 -0.31 14.16
C SER A 322 0.27 -1.35 13.49
N LEU A 323 0.91 -2.37 12.90
CA LEU A 323 0.29 -3.41 12.09
C LEU A 323 0.55 -4.79 12.68
N THR A 324 -0.40 -5.68 12.43
CA THR A 324 -0.31 -7.12 12.68
C THR A 324 -0.56 -7.85 11.38
N ASP A 325 0.33 -8.75 11.02
CA ASP A 325 0.19 -9.71 9.94
C ASP A 325 -0.16 -11.09 10.51
N GLU A 326 -1.14 -11.75 9.91
CA GLU A 326 -1.46 -13.16 10.08
C GLU A 326 -1.13 -13.87 8.77
N LEU A 327 -0.17 -14.81 8.82
CA LEU A 327 0.28 -15.56 7.66
C LEU A 327 -0.07 -17.04 7.83
N SER A 328 -0.76 -17.61 6.84
CA SER A 328 -0.92 -19.05 6.68
C SER A 328 -0.33 -19.49 5.35
N GLN A 329 0.27 -20.68 5.33
CA GLN A 329 0.98 -21.21 4.17
C GLN A 329 0.66 -22.69 4.00
N PHE A 330 0.69 -23.16 2.76
CA PHE A 330 0.77 -24.58 2.44
C PHE A 330 1.55 -24.77 1.14
N ILE A 331 2.09 -25.98 0.97
CA ILE A 331 2.67 -26.42 -0.28
C ILE A 331 2.12 -27.79 -0.66
N ILE A 332 1.90 -27.98 -1.95
CA ILE A 332 1.53 -29.24 -2.55
C ILE A 332 2.60 -29.61 -3.58
N THR A 333 3.00 -30.88 -3.59
CA THR A 333 3.78 -31.47 -4.68
C THR A 333 3.05 -32.69 -5.21
N SER A 334 3.17 -32.96 -6.52
CA SER A 334 2.46 -34.07 -7.15
C SER A 334 3.28 -34.78 -8.21
N GLU A 335 3.18 -36.11 -8.19
CA GLU A 335 3.78 -37.01 -9.17
C GLU A 335 2.76 -38.07 -9.60
N ASN A 336 2.59 -38.29 -10.90
CA ASN A 336 1.69 -39.32 -11.45
C ASN A 336 0.25 -39.35 -10.87
N ASN A 337 -0.30 -38.19 -10.47
CA ASN A 337 -1.58 -37.99 -9.78
C ASN A 337 -1.63 -38.43 -8.29
N GLU A 338 -0.50 -38.79 -7.69
CA GLU A 338 -0.34 -38.81 -6.23
C GLU A 338 0.07 -37.42 -5.77
N THR A 339 -0.41 -37.01 -4.59
CA THR A 339 -0.28 -35.65 -4.11
C THR A 339 0.16 -35.65 -2.65
N ASP A 340 1.30 -35.03 -2.38
CA ASP A 340 1.77 -34.74 -1.03
C ASP A 340 1.36 -33.31 -0.67
N THR A 341 0.65 -33.17 0.44
CA THR A 341 0.14 -31.87 0.91
C THR A 341 0.73 -31.53 2.26
N ILE A 342 1.64 -30.56 2.29
CA ILE A 342 2.21 -30.02 3.52
C ILE A 342 1.44 -28.78 3.90
N LYS A 343 0.44 -28.98 4.78
CA LYS A 343 -0.44 -27.94 5.29
C LYS A 343 -0.37 -27.88 6.81
N PRO A 344 0.52 -27.05 7.39
CA PRO A 344 0.67 -26.96 8.83
C PRO A 344 -0.60 -26.54 9.57
N GLY A 345 -1.49 -25.75 8.95
CA GLY A 345 -2.70 -25.24 9.62
C GLY A 345 -2.38 -24.27 10.77
N VAL A 346 -1.18 -23.69 10.77
CA VAL A 346 -0.71 -22.72 11.76
C VAL A 346 -0.85 -21.31 11.17
N ILE A 347 -1.30 -20.36 12.01
CA ILE A 347 -1.32 -18.93 11.68
C ILE A 347 -0.13 -18.28 12.40
N ASN A 348 0.84 -17.81 11.62
CA ASN A 348 1.97 -17.06 12.14
C ASN A 348 1.58 -15.59 12.32
N ILE A 349 1.87 -15.01 13.49
CA ILE A 349 1.52 -13.62 13.82
C ILE A 349 2.80 -12.78 13.87
N TYR A 350 2.83 -11.68 13.12
CA TYR A 350 3.94 -10.72 13.12
C TYR A 350 3.44 -9.31 13.42
N GLU A 351 3.99 -8.69 14.46
CA GLU A 351 3.67 -7.32 14.83
C GLU A 351 4.82 -6.38 14.48
N TYR A 352 4.52 -5.28 13.80
CA TYR A 352 5.53 -4.33 13.39
C TYR A 352 4.97 -2.91 13.32
N LYS A 353 5.90 -1.95 13.36
CA LYS A 353 5.61 -0.53 13.23
C LYS A 353 6.38 0.01 12.04
N PHE A 354 5.76 0.89 11.27
CA PHE A 354 6.45 1.58 10.20
C PHE A 354 5.93 3.01 10.05
N SER A 355 6.70 3.85 9.37
CA SER A 355 6.30 5.22 9.06
C SER A 355 6.33 5.49 7.56
N THR A 356 5.30 6.18 7.06
CA THR A 356 5.26 6.71 5.69
C THR A 356 6.09 8.00 5.60
N PRO A 357 6.48 8.48 4.41
CA PRO A 357 7.14 9.76 4.30
C PRO A 357 6.18 10.91 4.61
N ALA A 358 6.74 12.05 4.99
CA ALA A 358 6.00 13.32 5.04
C ALA A 358 5.70 13.83 3.62
N GLU A 359 4.71 14.72 3.51
CA GLU A 359 4.35 15.37 2.25
C GLU A 359 4.26 16.89 2.45
N ILE A 360 4.84 17.64 1.52
CA ILE A 360 4.68 19.10 1.41
C ILE A 360 3.97 19.39 0.09
N SER A 361 2.92 20.19 0.18
CA SER A 361 2.08 20.52 -0.98
C SER A 361 1.95 22.02 -1.14
N ALA A 362 2.13 22.48 -2.38
CA ALA A 362 1.91 23.88 -2.77
C ALA A 362 0.85 23.94 -3.87
N GLY A 363 -0.08 24.90 -3.74
CA GLY A 363 -1.17 25.11 -4.69
C GLY A 363 -1.29 26.55 -5.14
N LEU A 364 -1.73 26.75 -6.38
CA LEU A 364 -2.12 28.05 -6.93
C LEU A 364 -3.46 27.90 -7.63
N ALA A 365 -4.35 28.87 -7.44
CA ALA A 365 -5.61 28.92 -8.16
C ALA A 365 -5.94 30.34 -8.62
N TYR A 366 -6.53 30.42 -9.81
CA TYR A 366 -7.17 31.62 -10.34
C TYR A 366 -8.68 31.39 -10.41
N VAL A 367 -9.45 32.24 -9.74
CA VAL A 367 -10.91 32.16 -9.63
C VAL A 367 -11.56 33.28 -10.44
N PHE A 368 -12.34 32.90 -11.45
CA PHE A 368 -13.07 33.81 -12.34
C PHE A 368 -14.42 34.20 -11.73
N GLY A 369 -14.41 34.69 -10.49
CA GLY A 369 -15.63 35.01 -9.74
C GLY A 369 -16.55 33.80 -9.61
N LYS A 370 -17.81 33.94 -10.06
CA LYS A 370 -18.81 32.87 -10.04
C LYS A 370 -18.76 31.94 -11.27
N ASN A 371 -17.94 32.27 -12.27
CA ASN A 371 -18.00 31.61 -13.59
C ASN A 371 -17.07 30.40 -13.69
N GLY A 372 -16.08 30.26 -12.81
CA GLY A 372 -15.15 29.13 -12.87
C GLY A 372 -13.82 29.36 -12.17
N LEU A 373 -12.91 28.42 -12.33
CA LEU A 373 -11.55 28.44 -11.77
C LEU A 373 -10.59 27.59 -12.60
N ILE A 374 -9.30 27.86 -12.44
CA ILE A 374 -8.18 26.99 -12.83
C ILE A 374 -7.28 26.84 -11.60
N SER A 375 -6.83 25.63 -11.31
CA SER A 375 -5.92 25.36 -10.21
C SER A 375 -4.83 24.37 -10.59
N ALA A 376 -3.62 24.63 -10.09
CA ALA A 376 -2.48 23.75 -10.16
C ALA A 376 -1.95 23.45 -8.76
N GLN A 377 -1.42 22.25 -8.56
CA GLN A 377 -0.86 21.80 -7.30
C GLN A 377 0.35 20.91 -7.56
N TYR A 378 1.33 21.00 -6.66
CA TYR A 378 2.49 20.13 -6.64
C TYR A 378 2.70 19.57 -5.23
N ASP A 379 2.70 18.25 -5.13
CA ASP A 379 2.92 17.50 -3.89
C ASP A 379 4.32 16.86 -3.95
N LEU A 380 5.08 16.94 -2.86
CA LEU A 380 6.45 16.41 -2.78
C LEU A 380 6.62 15.53 -1.54
N SER A 381 7.11 14.31 -1.76
CA SER A 381 7.48 13.37 -0.69
C SER A 381 8.85 12.76 -0.93
N ASN A 382 9.63 12.59 0.14
CA ASN A 382 10.87 11.83 0.11
C ASN A 382 10.64 10.39 0.58
N TYR A 383 10.47 9.46 -0.35
CA TYR A 383 10.18 8.06 -0.03
C TYR A 383 11.33 7.32 0.66
N GLN A 384 12.56 7.85 0.63
CA GLN A 384 13.68 7.29 1.40
C GLN A 384 13.49 7.43 2.92
N ASN A 385 12.60 8.32 3.36
CA ASN A 385 12.27 8.49 4.78
C ASN A 385 11.21 7.49 5.28
N THR A 386 10.72 6.63 4.39
CA THR A 386 9.89 5.49 4.78
C THR A 386 10.74 4.52 5.58
N SER A 387 10.25 4.01 6.71
CA SER A 387 11.07 3.12 7.55
C SER A 387 10.25 2.19 8.42
N PHE A 388 10.74 0.97 8.58
CA PHE A 388 10.38 0.08 9.68
C PHE A 388 11.00 0.58 10.98
N ASN A 389 10.24 0.46 12.07
CA ASN A 389 10.79 0.67 13.40
C ASN A 389 11.69 -0.52 13.75
N ILE A 390 12.97 -0.25 13.96
CA ILE A 390 13.98 -1.28 14.22
C ILE A 390 13.86 -1.93 15.61
N ASN A 391 12.94 -1.49 16.48
CA ASN A 391 12.77 -1.96 17.86
C ASN A 391 14.14 -2.11 18.58
N GLN A 392 14.48 -3.29 19.09
CA GLN A 392 15.75 -3.59 19.79
C GLN A 392 16.91 -3.95 18.82
N GLY A 393 16.84 -3.53 17.55
CA GLY A 393 17.85 -3.82 16.54
C GLY A 393 17.54 -5.06 15.69
N ASP A 394 16.27 -5.23 15.29
CA ASP A 394 15.87 -6.29 14.35
C ASP A 394 16.67 -6.14 13.05
N VAL A 395 17.52 -7.14 12.77
CA VAL A 395 18.44 -7.15 11.64
C VAL A 395 17.70 -7.13 10.30
N ASN A 396 16.54 -7.79 10.20
CA ASN A 396 15.74 -7.73 8.98
C ASN A 396 15.27 -6.29 8.73
N PHE A 397 14.70 -5.63 9.74
CA PHE A 397 14.24 -4.23 9.56
C PHE A 397 15.39 -3.25 9.27
N ILE A 398 16.58 -3.48 9.83
CA ILE A 398 17.78 -2.70 9.46
C ILE A 398 18.10 -2.88 7.98
N ASN A 399 18.11 -4.12 7.49
CA ASN A 399 18.37 -4.42 6.08
C ASN A 399 17.29 -3.84 5.17
N GLN A 400 16.01 -4.00 5.50
CA GLN A 400 14.90 -3.42 4.75
C GLN A 400 14.97 -1.88 4.70
N ASN A 401 15.37 -1.22 5.79
CA ASN A 401 15.57 0.23 5.82
C ASN A 401 16.74 0.66 4.92
N ASN A 402 17.81 -0.13 4.84
CA ASN A 402 18.92 0.12 3.92
C ASN A 402 18.50 -0.07 2.46
N GLU A 403 17.70 -1.10 2.15
CA GLU A 403 17.08 -1.29 0.83
C GLU A 403 16.21 -0.10 0.44
N ILE A 404 15.37 0.39 1.36
CA ILE A 404 14.54 1.58 1.15
C ILE A 404 15.40 2.80 0.81
N ALA A 405 16.42 3.09 1.62
CA ALA A 405 17.29 4.24 1.41
C ALA A 405 18.05 4.14 0.07
N SER A 406 18.46 2.93 -0.31
CA SER A 406 19.25 2.66 -1.50
C SER A 406 18.41 2.71 -2.77
N ASN A 407 17.16 2.23 -2.74
CA ASN A 407 16.35 2.01 -3.94
C ASN A 407 15.26 3.06 -4.19
N LEU A 408 14.75 3.72 -3.14
CA LEU A 408 13.70 4.74 -3.28
C LEU A 408 14.29 6.14 -3.48
N LYS A 409 13.46 7.06 -4.00
CA LYS A 409 13.82 8.47 -4.19
C LYS A 409 12.64 9.40 -3.91
N SER A 410 12.91 10.69 -3.79
CA SER A 410 11.86 11.71 -3.77
C SER A 410 11.06 11.70 -5.06
N ALA A 411 9.74 11.81 -4.94
CA ALA A 411 8.84 11.91 -6.08
C ALA A 411 7.85 13.06 -5.88
N GLY A 412 7.56 13.73 -6.98
CA GLY A 412 6.58 14.81 -7.04
C GLY A 412 5.34 14.39 -7.82
N THR A 413 4.18 14.83 -7.37
CA THR A 413 2.90 14.73 -8.07
C THR A 413 2.48 16.10 -8.55
N PHE A 414 2.33 16.27 -9.86
CA PHE A 414 1.72 17.46 -10.45
C PHE A 414 0.24 17.21 -10.71
N LYS A 415 -0.62 18.17 -10.34
CA LYS A 415 -2.07 18.15 -10.55
C LYS A 415 -2.52 19.46 -11.18
N LEU A 416 -3.42 19.39 -12.15
CA LEU A 416 -4.01 20.54 -12.84
C LEU A 416 -5.51 20.28 -13.04
N GLY A 417 -6.34 21.28 -12.78
CA GLY A 417 -7.78 21.19 -12.97
C GLY A 417 -8.43 22.52 -13.31
N GLY A 418 -9.56 22.45 -14.02
CA GLY A 418 -10.39 23.60 -14.34
C GLY A 418 -11.88 23.30 -14.20
N GLU A 419 -12.64 24.28 -13.70
CA GLU A 419 -14.11 24.22 -13.56
C GLU A 419 -14.70 25.43 -14.29
N TYR A 420 -15.74 25.19 -15.08
CA TYR A 420 -16.54 26.24 -15.72
C TYR A 420 -18.01 26.08 -15.31
N ARG A 421 -18.66 27.18 -14.95
CA ARG A 421 -20.05 27.20 -14.45
C ARG A 421 -20.96 27.95 -15.40
N ILE A 422 -22.07 27.32 -15.75
CA ILE A 422 -23.13 27.86 -16.60
C ILE A 422 -24.42 27.79 -15.79
N SER A 423 -24.79 28.91 -15.15
CA SER A 423 -25.92 28.97 -14.22
C SER A 423 -25.75 27.89 -13.11
N ARG A 424 -26.65 26.91 -13.04
CA ARG A 424 -26.63 25.81 -12.07
C ARG A 424 -25.78 24.62 -12.49
N PHE A 425 -25.32 24.58 -13.74
CA PHE A 425 -24.47 23.50 -14.25
C PHE A 425 -22.99 23.86 -14.11
N SER A 426 -22.17 22.84 -13.88
CA SER A 426 -20.72 22.94 -13.88
C SER A 426 -20.12 21.81 -14.69
N VAL A 427 -19.08 22.13 -15.45
CA VAL A 427 -18.25 21.17 -16.19
C VAL A 427 -16.81 21.29 -15.72
N ARG A 428 -16.13 20.16 -15.61
CA ARG A 428 -14.80 20.05 -15.00
C ARG A 428 -13.92 19.09 -15.77
N ALA A 429 -12.63 19.41 -15.80
CA ALA A 429 -11.59 18.55 -16.33
C ALA A 429 -10.32 18.64 -15.48
N GLY A 430 -9.58 17.54 -15.41
CA GLY A 430 -8.36 17.44 -14.64
C GLY A 430 -7.32 16.50 -15.23
N TYR A 431 -6.06 16.76 -14.89
CA TYR A 431 -4.89 15.95 -15.23
C TYR A 431 -3.97 15.85 -14.02
N PHE A 432 -3.33 14.69 -13.85
CA PHE A 432 -2.34 14.49 -12.80
C PHE A 432 -1.29 13.47 -13.22
N ASN A 433 -0.09 13.62 -12.67
CA ASN A 433 1.06 12.76 -12.94
C ASN A 433 2.05 12.78 -11.78
N GLN A 434 2.41 11.59 -11.30
CA GLN A 434 3.48 11.38 -10.33
C GLN A 434 4.72 10.81 -11.02
N LYS A 435 5.89 11.39 -10.70
CA LYS A 435 7.18 10.82 -11.08
C LYS A 435 7.43 9.47 -10.36
N SER A 436 8.29 8.64 -10.94
CA SER A 436 8.61 7.34 -10.32
C SER A 436 9.16 7.50 -8.90
N ILE A 437 8.68 6.70 -7.95
CA ILE A 437 9.19 6.64 -6.57
C ILE A 437 10.44 5.77 -6.43
N HIS A 438 10.70 4.90 -7.41
CA HIS A 438 11.84 3.98 -7.43
C HIS A 438 12.96 4.48 -8.33
N LYS A 439 14.22 4.15 -8.00
CA LYS A 439 15.40 4.53 -8.79
C LYS A 439 15.58 3.66 -10.04
N ALA A 440 15.50 2.34 -9.89
CA ALA A 440 15.79 1.39 -10.96
C ALA A 440 14.63 1.14 -11.95
N PHE A 441 13.40 0.96 -11.45
CA PHE A 441 12.23 0.64 -12.28
C PHE A 441 11.12 1.69 -12.16
N GLN A 442 10.09 1.52 -12.98
CA GLN A 442 8.96 2.43 -13.04
C GLN A 442 7.98 2.11 -11.90
N ASP A 443 7.71 3.09 -11.04
CA ASP A 443 6.69 3.04 -9.99
C ASP A 443 5.99 4.40 -9.92
N SER A 444 5.00 4.58 -10.79
CA SER A 444 4.40 5.88 -11.10
C SER A 444 2.91 5.74 -11.41
N TYR A 445 2.17 6.86 -11.35
CA TYR A 445 0.81 6.91 -11.86
C TYR A 445 0.51 8.24 -12.54
N LYS A 446 -0.42 8.19 -13.50
CA LYS A 446 -0.91 9.37 -14.21
C LYS A 446 -2.36 9.16 -14.60
N GLY A 447 -3.09 10.25 -14.85
CA GLY A 447 -4.48 10.12 -15.27
C GLY A 447 -5.11 11.42 -15.69
N ASN A 448 -6.33 11.27 -16.21
CA ASN A 448 -7.19 12.37 -16.59
C ASN A 448 -8.57 12.13 -15.99
N SER A 449 -9.30 13.21 -15.74
CA SER A 449 -10.64 13.15 -15.20
C SER A 449 -11.55 14.20 -15.85
N LEU A 450 -12.84 13.87 -15.86
CA LEU A 450 -13.92 14.71 -16.32
C LEU A 450 -15.05 14.66 -15.28
N GLY A 451 -15.83 15.73 -15.19
CA GLY A 451 -16.98 15.72 -14.33
C GLY A 451 -18.00 16.79 -14.65
N ILE A 452 -19.20 16.55 -14.15
CA ILE A 452 -20.32 17.48 -14.23
C ILE A 452 -20.94 17.64 -12.85
N GLY A 453 -21.54 18.79 -12.60
CA GLY A 453 -22.27 19.02 -11.36
C GLY A 453 -23.47 19.92 -11.57
N TYR A 454 -24.51 19.69 -10.76
CA TYR A 454 -25.72 20.49 -10.72
C TYR A 454 -25.95 21.04 -9.32
N ASP A 455 -26.13 22.35 -9.21
CA ASP A 455 -26.43 23.06 -7.98
C ASP A 455 -27.94 23.33 -7.86
N PHE A 456 -28.58 22.70 -6.88
CA PHE A 456 -29.99 22.91 -6.55
C PHE A 456 -30.21 24.14 -5.65
N GLY A 457 -29.14 24.84 -5.25
CA GLY A 457 -29.14 25.96 -4.32
C GLY A 457 -28.83 25.50 -2.89
N GLY A 458 -29.69 24.66 -2.31
CA GLY A 458 -29.50 24.06 -0.98
C GLY A 458 -28.66 22.78 -0.98
N SER A 459 -28.49 22.14 -2.13
CA SER A 459 -27.72 20.91 -2.29
C SER A 459 -27.04 20.86 -3.66
N SER A 460 -26.09 19.94 -3.82
CA SER A 460 -25.43 19.71 -5.11
C SER A 460 -25.26 18.23 -5.40
N LEU A 461 -25.40 17.86 -6.67
CA LEU A 461 -25.09 16.54 -7.18
C LEU A 461 -23.92 16.65 -8.15
N ASN A 462 -22.87 15.86 -7.95
CA ASN A 462 -21.68 15.86 -8.79
C ASN A 462 -21.39 14.44 -9.26
N LEU A 463 -21.04 14.32 -10.54
CA LEU A 463 -20.64 13.07 -11.19
C LEU A 463 -19.22 13.25 -11.75
N ALA A 464 -18.39 12.21 -11.62
CA ALA A 464 -17.05 12.22 -12.18
C ALA A 464 -16.69 10.88 -12.81
N LEU A 465 -15.86 10.97 -13.85
CA LEU A 465 -15.20 9.85 -14.49
C LEU A 465 -13.70 10.12 -14.47
N SER A 466 -12.92 9.17 -13.99
CA SER A 466 -11.46 9.26 -13.95
C SER A 466 -10.84 8.02 -14.58
N ARG A 467 -9.81 8.22 -15.41
CA ARG A 467 -8.98 7.16 -15.97
C ARG A 467 -7.56 7.31 -15.44
N ILE A 468 -7.07 6.29 -14.77
CA ILE A 468 -5.78 6.27 -14.09
C ILE A 468 -4.96 5.10 -14.61
N GLU A 469 -3.70 5.33 -14.95
CA GLU A 469 -2.73 4.30 -15.28
C GLU A 469 -1.70 4.24 -14.15
N TYR A 470 -1.61 3.10 -13.47
CA TYR A 470 -0.56 2.78 -12.51
C TYR A 470 0.43 1.83 -13.18
N GLN A 471 1.73 2.09 -13.02
CA GLN A 471 2.79 1.20 -13.45
C GLN A 471 3.72 0.95 -12.26
N ARG A 472 3.97 -0.32 -11.95
CA ARG A 472 4.91 -0.75 -10.91
C ARG A 472 5.59 -2.06 -11.28
N SER A 473 6.66 -2.39 -10.56
CA SER A 473 7.25 -3.72 -10.56
C SER A 473 7.32 -4.25 -9.14
N GLU A 474 7.15 -5.57 -9.00
CA GLU A 474 7.35 -6.31 -7.75
C GLU A 474 7.92 -7.70 -8.08
N PRO A 475 8.77 -8.27 -7.22
CA PRO A 475 9.32 -9.60 -7.43
C PRO A 475 8.25 -10.68 -7.21
N LEU A 476 8.49 -11.91 -7.70
CA LEU A 476 7.67 -13.08 -7.33
C LEU A 476 7.70 -13.30 -5.81
N PHE A 477 8.91 -13.34 -5.24
CA PHE A 477 9.14 -13.40 -3.80
C PHE A 477 10.25 -12.44 -3.38
N ASP A 478 10.31 -12.11 -2.09
CA ASP A 478 11.30 -11.17 -1.55
C ASP A 478 12.70 -11.80 -1.38
N SER A 479 12.83 -13.13 -1.50
CA SER A 479 14.10 -13.86 -1.42
C SER A 479 14.09 -15.08 -2.36
N GLY A 480 15.27 -15.50 -2.83
CA GLY A 480 15.46 -16.63 -3.74
C GLY A 480 14.91 -16.38 -5.15
N LEU A 481 13.58 -16.39 -5.28
CA LEU A 481 12.86 -16.21 -6.53
C LEU A 481 12.43 -14.75 -6.75
N THR A 482 13.42 -13.88 -6.97
CA THR A 482 13.28 -12.42 -6.97
C THR A 482 13.02 -11.77 -8.34
N ASP A 483 12.69 -12.57 -9.36
CA ASP A 483 12.43 -12.07 -10.71
C ASP A 483 11.25 -11.09 -10.73
N LEU A 484 11.41 -9.97 -11.45
CA LEU A 484 10.42 -8.89 -11.44
C LEU A 484 9.24 -9.15 -12.37
N ILE A 485 8.04 -8.88 -11.86
CA ILE A 485 6.79 -8.82 -12.60
C ILE A 485 6.50 -7.37 -12.93
N GLY A 486 6.27 -7.06 -14.20
CA GLY A 486 5.76 -5.77 -14.63
C GLY A 486 4.25 -5.71 -14.44
N ILE A 487 3.76 -4.79 -13.60
CA ILE A 487 2.33 -4.65 -13.32
C ILE A 487 1.85 -3.29 -13.82
N LYS A 488 0.89 -3.32 -14.75
CA LYS A 488 0.21 -2.13 -15.26
C LYS A 488 -1.29 -2.22 -14.97
N ASN A 489 -1.80 -1.35 -14.09
CA ASN A 489 -3.23 -1.26 -13.81
C ASN A 489 -3.85 -0.05 -14.52
N ASN A 490 -4.74 -0.31 -15.48
CA ASN A 490 -5.61 0.68 -16.07
C ASN A 490 -6.92 0.72 -15.27
N GLN A 491 -7.05 1.71 -14.39
CA GLN A 491 -8.21 1.89 -13.55
C GLN A 491 -9.17 2.94 -14.12
N VAL A 492 -10.46 2.62 -14.11
CA VAL A 492 -11.55 3.57 -14.36
C VAL A 492 -12.35 3.72 -13.08
N GLN A 493 -12.58 4.95 -12.64
CA GLN A 493 -13.42 5.27 -11.49
C GLN A 493 -14.61 6.12 -11.92
N PHE A 494 -15.80 5.76 -11.47
CA PHE A 494 -17.03 6.53 -11.61
C PHE A 494 -17.54 6.91 -10.23
N LEU A 495 -17.71 8.22 -9.98
CA LEU A 495 -18.09 8.74 -8.68
C LEU A 495 -19.39 9.53 -8.75
N ILE A 496 -20.19 9.38 -7.69
CA ILE A 496 -21.38 10.19 -7.42
C ILE A 496 -21.22 10.82 -6.05
N SER A 497 -21.26 12.15 -5.98
CA SER A 497 -21.26 12.88 -4.71
C SER A 497 -22.52 13.70 -4.56
N TYR A 498 -23.14 13.60 -3.40
CA TYR A 498 -24.22 14.47 -2.98
C TYR A 498 -23.78 15.29 -1.76
N SER A 499 -23.97 16.61 -1.80
CA SER A 499 -23.75 17.48 -0.66
C SER A 499 -24.98 18.33 -0.37
N MET A 500 -25.22 18.62 0.90
CA MET A 500 -26.36 19.41 1.36
C MET A 500 -25.89 20.46 2.36
N LYS A 501 -26.33 21.69 2.17
CA LYS A 501 -26.11 22.82 3.08
C LYS A 501 -27.12 22.73 4.22
N LEU A 502 -26.66 23.01 5.44
CA LEU A 502 -27.45 23.00 6.67
C LEU A 502 -27.93 24.40 7.03
#